data_AF-A0A9Q9S8Z0-F1
#
_entry.id   AF-A0A9Q9S8Z0-F1
#
_cell.length_a   1.000
_cell.length_b   1.000
_cell.length_c   1.000
_cell.angle_alpha   90.00
_cell.angle_beta   90.00
_cell.angle_gamma   90.00
#
_symmetry.space_group_name_H-M   'P 1'
#
loop_
_entity.id
_entity.type
_entity.pdbx_description
1 polymer ?
#
loop_
_entity_poly.entity_id
_entity_poly.type
_entity_poly.pdbx_seq_one_letter_code
_entity_poly.pdbx_strand_id
1 'polypeptide(L)'
;MASEKERLPGIKESEFFLKFECAARKYGLGILLGIILAALLGIFSGGYFSTAEKTNAQGNLTVTYERFGRLQTEFRLKITARPRVADKYIFSLGGDFNASFEPGSIWPRPDRMYSQNDRLFLVYNHLKNMSNFSVWLYVTPTSPGKSNHSLQLNGEPEIRFWQFIYP
;
A
#
# COMPACT_ATOMS: atom_id res chain seq x y z
N MET A 1 25.83 -57.05 27.45
CA MET A 1 26.18 -57.00 26.02
C MET A 1 25.66 -55.68 25.47
N ALA A 2 26.54 -54.68 25.36
CA ALA A 2 26.22 -53.39 24.78
C ALA A 2 26.43 -53.47 23.27
N SER A 3 25.40 -53.14 22.48
CA SER A 3 25.50 -53.02 21.03
C SER A 3 26.01 -51.62 20.71
N GLU A 4 27.27 -51.56 20.30
CA GLU A 4 28.00 -50.37 19.89
C GLU A 4 27.47 -49.88 18.54
N LYS A 5 26.78 -48.74 18.54
CA LYS A 5 26.35 -48.07 17.30
C LYS A 5 27.57 -47.42 16.66
N GLU A 6 28.11 -48.08 15.63
CA GLU A 6 29.06 -47.47 14.69
C GLU A 6 28.48 -46.17 14.13
N ARG A 7 29.10 -45.04 14.51
CA ARG A 7 28.87 -43.77 13.81
C ARG A 7 29.80 -43.73 12.61
N LEU A 8 29.22 -43.84 11.42
CA LEU A 8 29.93 -43.69 10.15
C LEU A 8 30.60 -42.29 10.08
N PRO A 9 31.90 -42.21 9.74
CA PRO A 9 32.61 -40.94 9.69
C PRO A 9 32.35 -40.24 8.35
N GLY A 10 32.06 -38.93 8.39
CA GLY A 10 32.29 -38.07 7.22
C GLY A 10 31.27 -36.98 6.91
N ILE A 11 30.08 -36.96 7.53
CA ILE A 11 29.06 -35.94 7.22
C ILE A 11 28.93 -35.00 8.41
N LYS A 12 29.33 -33.74 8.23
CA LYS A 12 29.02 -32.65 9.16
C LYS A 12 27.54 -32.33 9.05
N GLU A 13 26.70 -33.17 9.65
CA GLU A 13 25.28 -32.90 9.76
C GLU A 13 25.10 -31.69 10.68
N SER A 14 24.66 -30.58 10.10
CA SER A 14 24.29 -29.40 10.86
C SER A 14 23.00 -29.70 11.63
N GLU A 15 23.09 -29.81 12.96
CA GLU A 15 21.94 -30.08 13.85
C GLU A 15 20.75 -29.13 13.63
N PHE A 16 21.01 -27.92 13.15
CA PHE A 16 20.00 -26.93 12.77
C PHE A 16 19.07 -27.43 11.65
N PHE A 17 19.64 -28.00 10.58
CA PHE A 17 18.86 -28.48 9.43
C PHE A 17 18.06 -29.74 9.78
N LEU A 18 18.59 -30.62 10.63
CA LEU A 18 17.87 -31.79 11.14
C LEU A 18 16.66 -31.39 12.00
N LYS A 19 16.82 -30.38 12.87
CA LYS A 19 15.72 -29.83 13.67
C LYS A 19 14.67 -29.14 12.79
N PHE A 20 15.10 -28.41 11.76
CA PHE A 20 14.21 -27.78 10.78
C PHE A 20 13.41 -28.82 10.00
N GLU A 21 14.06 -29.88 9.51
CA GLU A 21 13.40 -30.97 8.78
C GLU A 21 12.36 -31.69 9.65
N CYS A 22 12.71 -31.98 10.91
CA CYS A 22 11.78 -32.61 11.85
C CYS A 22 10.57 -31.71 12.16
N ALA A 23 10.79 -30.41 12.36
CA ALA A 23 9.73 -29.43 12.57
C ALA A 23 8.84 -29.26 11.33
N ALA A 24 9.45 -29.19 10.13
CA ALA A 24 8.75 -29.12 8.86
C ALA A 24 7.92 -30.38 8.59
N ARG A 25 8.41 -31.57 8.94
CA ARG A 25 7.67 -32.83 8.81
C ARG A 25 6.51 -32.92 9.79
N LYS A 26 6.67 -32.40 11.01
CA LYS A 26 5.65 -32.49 12.07
C LYS A 26 4.55 -31.44 11.94
N TYR A 27 4.88 -30.21 11.52
CA TYR A 27 3.94 -29.09 11.48
C TYR A 27 3.72 -28.50 10.09
N GLY A 28 4.56 -28.86 9.11
CA GLY A 28 4.51 -28.26 7.76
C GLY A 28 3.19 -28.51 7.05
N LEU A 29 2.57 -29.68 7.21
CA LEU A 29 1.24 -29.95 6.65
C LEU A 29 0.18 -29.03 7.25
N GLY A 30 0.21 -28.81 8.57
CA GLY A 30 -0.73 -27.91 9.24
C GLY A 30 -0.56 -26.45 8.79
N ILE A 31 0.68 -26.00 8.65
CA ILE A 31 1.00 -24.65 8.14
C ILE A 31 0.53 -24.52 6.68
N LEU A 32 0.83 -25.51 5.84
CA LEU A 32 0.43 -25.51 4.43
C LEU A 32 -1.10 -25.48 4.28
N LEU A 33 -1.81 -26.34 5.01
CA LEU A 33 -3.27 -26.34 5.04
C LEU A 33 -3.81 -25.01 5.54
N GLY A 34 -3.18 -24.40 6.55
CA GLY A 34 -3.52 -23.06 7.03
C GLY A 34 -3.38 -22.00 5.93
N ILE A 35 -2.29 -22.01 5.17
CA ILE A 35 -2.07 -21.09 4.04
C ILE A 35 -3.11 -21.31 2.94
N ILE A 36 -3.42 -22.57 2.60
CA ILE A 36 -4.42 -22.92 1.59
C ILE A 36 -5.81 -22.44 2.03
N LEU A 37 -6.21 -22.69 3.28
CA LEU A 37 -7.49 -22.22 3.83
C LEU A 37 -7.56 -20.69 3.83
N ALA A 38 -6.47 -20.02 4.21
CA ALA A 38 -6.38 -18.56 4.13
C ALA A 38 -6.51 -18.05 2.69
N ALA A 39 -5.92 -18.73 1.71
CA ALA A 39 -6.06 -18.40 0.30
C ALA A 39 -7.50 -18.61 -0.20
N LEU A 40 -8.14 -19.73 0.17
CA LEU A 40 -9.54 -20.02 -0.18
C LEU A 40 -10.53 -19.03 0.45
N LEU A 41 -10.26 -18.57 1.66
CA LEU A 41 -11.01 -17.52 2.34
C LEU A 41 -10.72 -16.11 1.78
N GLY A 42 -9.83 -16.00 0.79
CA GLY A 42 -9.51 -14.73 0.16
C GLY A 42 -8.64 -13.80 1.01
N ILE A 43 -7.99 -14.30 2.07
CA ILE A 43 -7.09 -13.49 2.92
C ILE A 43 -5.94 -12.88 2.10
N PHE A 44 -5.50 -13.57 1.05
CA PHE A 44 -4.47 -13.12 0.11
C PHE A 44 -5.01 -12.51 -1.18
N SER A 45 -6.33 -12.51 -1.39
CA SER A 45 -6.97 -12.00 -2.59
C SER A 45 -7.10 -10.46 -2.51
N GLY A 46 -5.99 -9.77 -2.76
CA GLY A 46 -5.94 -8.42 -3.35
C GLY A 46 -6.80 -7.31 -2.75
N GLY A 47 -7.06 -7.27 -1.44
CA GLY A 47 -7.83 -6.15 -0.90
C GLY A 47 -7.79 -5.93 0.61
N TYR A 48 -7.84 -6.97 1.44
CA TYR A 48 -8.08 -6.76 2.88
C TYR A 48 -6.82 -6.37 3.68
N PHE A 49 -5.63 -6.83 3.29
CA PHE A 49 -4.38 -6.57 4.02
C PHE A 49 -3.52 -5.44 3.43
N SER A 50 -3.67 -5.18 2.13
CA SER A 50 -2.88 -4.17 1.42
C SER A 50 -3.54 -2.79 1.43
N THR A 51 -4.88 -2.72 1.46
CA THR A 51 -5.58 -1.44 1.52
C THR A 51 -5.39 -0.79 2.88
N ALA A 52 -4.99 0.48 2.88
CA ALA A 52 -4.97 1.33 4.04
C ALA A 52 -5.82 2.57 3.83
N GLU A 53 -6.41 3.03 4.93
CA GLU A 53 -7.14 4.29 4.99
C GLU A 53 -6.48 5.20 6.03
N LYS A 54 -6.31 6.47 5.65
CA LYS A 54 -5.84 7.53 6.55
C LYS A 54 -6.76 8.72 6.41
N THR A 55 -7.14 9.29 7.56
CA THR A 55 -7.95 10.51 7.63
C THR A 55 -7.16 11.59 8.36
N ASN A 56 -7.30 12.85 7.96
CA ASN A 56 -6.61 13.96 8.60
C ASN A 56 -7.20 14.28 9.99
N ALA A 57 -6.50 15.11 10.75
CA ALA A 57 -6.93 15.50 12.10
C ALA A 57 -8.30 16.22 12.13
N GLN A 58 -8.71 16.87 11.04
CA GLN A 58 -9.98 17.57 10.91
C GLN A 58 -11.14 16.65 10.47
N GLY A 59 -10.86 15.40 10.10
CA GLY A 59 -11.88 14.44 9.68
C GLY A 59 -12.53 14.78 8.34
N ASN A 60 -11.97 15.70 7.57
CA ASN A 60 -12.56 16.18 6.31
C ASN A 60 -11.82 15.70 5.06
N LEU A 61 -10.65 15.10 5.21
CA LEU A 61 -9.88 14.51 4.13
C LEU A 61 -9.52 13.08 4.48
N THR A 62 -9.80 12.16 3.56
CA THR A 62 -9.48 10.73 3.69
C THR A 62 -8.77 10.27 2.42
N VAL A 63 -7.73 9.47 2.58
CA VAL A 63 -7.06 8.77 1.50
C VAL A 63 -7.14 7.26 1.73
N THR A 64 -7.61 6.56 0.72
CA THR A 64 -7.60 5.09 0.63
C THR A 64 -6.59 4.70 -0.44
N TYR A 65 -5.63 3.85 -0.09
CA TYR A 65 -4.50 3.50 -0.96
C TYR A 65 -4.00 2.09 -0.65
N GLU A 66 -3.28 1.49 -1.60
CA GLU A 66 -2.57 0.22 -1.39
C GLU A 66 -1.21 0.48 -0.75
N ARG A 67 -0.94 -0.08 0.44
CA ARG A 67 0.38 0.02 1.12
C ARG A 67 1.48 -0.67 0.33
N PHE A 68 1.12 -1.66 -0.47
CA PHE A 68 2.04 -2.52 -1.20
C PHE A 68 1.67 -2.49 -2.68
N GLY A 69 2.63 -2.10 -3.51
CA GLY A 69 2.49 -2.09 -4.97
C GLY A 69 3.64 -2.86 -5.63
N ARG A 70 3.59 -2.96 -6.94
CA ARG A 70 4.66 -3.53 -7.75
C ARG A 70 5.12 -2.52 -8.79
N LEU A 71 6.41 -2.51 -9.08
CA LEU A 71 7.01 -1.67 -10.10
C LEU A 71 6.24 -1.83 -11.42
N GLN A 72 5.99 -0.72 -12.12
CA GLN A 72 5.26 -0.69 -13.40
C GLN A 72 3.84 -1.29 -13.36
N THR A 73 3.26 -1.52 -12.19
CA THR A 73 1.87 -1.98 -12.04
C THR A 73 1.01 -0.82 -11.58
N GLU A 74 0.06 -0.42 -12.43
CA GLU A 74 -0.87 0.65 -12.09
C GLU A 74 -1.75 0.26 -10.90
N PHE A 75 -1.94 1.19 -9.97
CA PHE A 75 -2.90 1.06 -8.90
C PHE A 75 -3.65 2.37 -8.65
N ARG A 76 -4.73 2.26 -7.87
CA ARG A 76 -5.69 3.34 -7.65
C ARG A 76 -5.56 3.91 -6.25
N LEU A 77 -5.40 5.22 -6.15
CA LEU A 77 -5.62 6.00 -4.93
C LEU A 77 -7.02 6.61 -4.97
N LYS A 78 -7.74 6.52 -3.86
CA LYS A 78 -9.00 7.23 -3.66
C LYS A 78 -8.80 8.33 -2.64
N ILE A 79 -9.04 9.57 -3.03
CA ILE A 79 -9.05 10.72 -2.16
C ILE A 79 -10.51 11.12 -1.96
N THR A 80 -10.95 11.28 -0.72
CA THR A 80 -12.31 11.68 -0.39
C THR A 80 -12.28 12.92 0.49
N ALA A 81 -12.87 14.00 0.02
CA ALA A 81 -13.14 15.20 0.80
C ALA A 81 -14.59 15.15 1.30
N ARG A 82 -14.79 15.36 2.61
CA ARG A 82 -16.13 15.49 3.19
C ARG A 82 -16.74 16.85 2.84
N PRO A 83 -18.09 16.97 2.87
CA PRO A 83 -18.77 18.18 2.44
C PRO A 83 -18.44 19.29 3.41
N ARG A 84 -17.79 20.33 2.91
CA ARG A 84 -17.73 21.64 3.56
C ARG A 84 -18.30 22.64 2.56
N VAL A 85 -18.86 23.75 3.03
CA VAL A 85 -19.26 24.85 2.15
C VAL A 85 -17.99 25.47 1.57
N ALA A 86 -17.50 24.89 0.48
CA ALA A 86 -16.30 25.29 -0.22
C ALA A 86 -16.59 25.22 -1.72
N ASP A 87 -16.58 26.38 -2.39
CA ASP A 87 -16.77 26.47 -3.84
C ASP A 87 -15.59 25.83 -4.62
N LYS A 88 -14.47 25.61 -3.92
CA LYS A 88 -13.20 25.16 -4.48
C LYS A 88 -12.49 24.14 -3.60
N TYR A 89 -12.04 23.04 -4.20
CA TYR A 89 -11.10 22.10 -3.59
C TYR A 89 -9.77 22.11 -4.35
N ILE A 90 -8.70 22.25 -3.58
CA ILE A 90 -7.32 22.16 -4.03
C ILE A 90 -6.69 21.01 -3.26
N PHE A 91 -6.52 19.87 -3.93
CA PHE A 91 -5.74 18.76 -3.40
C PHE A 91 -4.27 19.00 -3.75
N SER A 92 -3.38 18.88 -2.77
CA SER A 92 -1.94 18.87 -3.03
C SER A 92 -1.31 17.55 -2.58
N LEU A 93 -0.64 16.88 -3.51
CA LEU A 93 0.15 15.67 -3.26
C LEU A 93 1.63 16.04 -3.25
N GLY A 94 2.36 15.65 -2.23
CA GLY A 94 3.80 15.93 -2.10
C GLY A 94 4.55 14.81 -1.41
N GLY A 95 5.73 15.13 -0.86
CA GLY A 95 6.67 14.12 -0.40
C GLY A 95 7.28 13.43 -1.62
N ASP A 96 7.45 12.12 -1.56
CA ASP A 96 8.10 11.37 -2.65
C ASP A 96 7.15 11.07 -3.83
N PHE A 97 5.97 11.70 -3.88
CA PHE A 97 4.91 11.35 -4.84
C PHE A 97 5.34 11.53 -6.30
N ASN A 98 5.82 12.73 -6.66
CA ASN A 98 6.24 13.03 -8.04
C ASN A 98 7.49 12.25 -8.47
N ALA A 99 8.36 11.90 -7.52
CA ALA A 99 9.58 11.14 -7.78
C ALA A 99 9.33 9.63 -7.93
N SER A 100 8.33 9.09 -7.21
CA SER A 100 8.06 7.65 -7.15
C SER A 100 6.96 7.18 -8.10
N PHE A 101 6.12 8.10 -8.58
CA PHE A 101 4.93 7.78 -9.36
C PHE A 101 4.78 8.63 -10.61
N GLU A 102 4.39 7.96 -11.70
CA GLU A 102 3.88 8.59 -12.90
C GLU A 102 2.35 8.69 -12.80
N PRO A 103 1.76 9.90 -12.85
CA PRO A 103 0.32 10.07 -12.83
C PRO A 103 -0.32 9.54 -14.12
N GLY A 104 -1.28 8.62 -13.98
CA GLY A 104 -2.11 8.11 -15.06
C GLY A 104 -3.42 8.87 -15.16
N SER A 105 -4.54 8.13 -15.18
CA SER A 105 -5.88 8.71 -15.27
C SER A 105 -6.36 9.32 -13.95
N ILE A 106 -7.10 10.43 -14.04
CA ILE A 106 -7.71 11.12 -12.88
C ILE A 106 -9.21 11.31 -13.13
N TRP A 107 -10.04 10.88 -12.18
CA TRP A 107 -11.50 10.98 -12.25
C TRP A 107 -12.11 11.45 -10.93
N PRO A 108 -12.93 12.53 -10.91
CA PRO A 108 -13.23 13.42 -12.03
C PRO A 108 -11.98 14.21 -12.47
N ARG A 109 -11.99 14.67 -13.73
CA ARG A 109 -10.90 15.50 -14.28
C ARG A 109 -10.85 16.84 -13.53
N PRO A 110 -9.67 17.28 -13.06
CA PRO A 110 -9.53 18.60 -12.44
C PRO A 110 -9.67 19.72 -13.49
N ASP A 111 -10.15 20.90 -13.07
CA ASP A 111 -10.18 22.09 -13.94
C ASP A 111 -8.77 22.61 -14.22
N ARG A 112 -7.87 22.48 -13.23
CA ARG A 112 -6.45 22.80 -13.37
C ARG A 112 -5.59 21.76 -12.65
N MET A 113 -4.51 21.36 -13.31
CA MET A 113 -3.49 20.48 -12.77
C MET A 113 -2.12 21.11 -13.05
N TYR A 114 -1.29 21.22 -12.01
CA TYR A 114 0.07 21.76 -12.15
C TYR A 114 0.95 21.24 -11.02
N SER A 115 2.26 21.22 -11.26
CA SER A 115 3.25 20.90 -10.23
C SER A 115 3.99 22.16 -9.81
N GLN A 116 4.13 22.38 -8.50
CA GLN A 116 4.85 23.51 -7.91
C GLN A 116 5.49 23.08 -6.59
N ASN A 117 6.74 23.49 -6.34
CA ASN A 117 7.47 23.19 -5.10
C ASN A 117 7.46 21.68 -4.74
N ASP A 118 7.69 20.82 -5.73
CA ASP A 118 7.65 19.35 -5.59
C ASP A 118 6.31 18.79 -5.09
N ARG A 119 5.22 19.49 -5.39
CA ARG A 119 3.85 19.05 -5.12
C ARG A 119 3.01 19.10 -6.38
N LEU A 120 2.18 18.09 -6.59
CA LEU A 120 1.15 18.06 -7.61
C LEU A 120 -0.15 18.66 -7.05
N PHE A 121 -0.68 19.66 -7.72
CA PHE A 121 -1.94 20.33 -7.35
C PHE A 121 -3.06 19.93 -8.31
N LEU A 122 -4.18 19.50 -7.75
CA LEU A 122 -5.43 19.20 -8.46
C LEU A 122 -6.49 20.20 -8.00
N VAL A 123 -6.98 21.03 -8.92
CA VAL A 123 -7.94 22.10 -8.62
C VAL A 123 -9.30 21.76 -9.21
N TYR A 124 -10.31 21.81 -8.35
CA TYR A 124 -11.72 21.63 -8.67
C TYR A 124 -12.50 22.86 -8.20
N ASN A 125 -13.24 23.50 -9.10
CA ASN A 125 -14.05 24.69 -8.85
C ASN A 125 -15.54 24.34 -9.04
N HIS A 126 -16.43 25.27 -8.66
CA HIS A 126 -17.87 25.15 -8.85
C HIS A 126 -18.48 23.90 -8.20
N LEU A 127 -17.93 23.51 -7.04
CA LEU A 127 -18.41 22.37 -6.26
C LEU A 127 -19.70 22.75 -5.53
N LYS A 128 -20.82 22.80 -6.27
CA LYS A 128 -22.15 23.12 -5.72
C LYS A 128 -22.65 21.97 -4.84
N ASN A 129 -22.75 22.21 -3.52
CA ASN A 129 -23.41 21.34 -2.53
C ASN A 129 -23.32 19.83 -2.83
N MET A 130 -22.11 19.35 -3.14
CA MET A 130 -21.91 17.92 -3.31
C MET A 130 -21.89 17.27 -1.93
N SER A 131 -22.40 16.03 -1.86
CA SER A 131 -22.04 15.11 -0.78
C SER A 131 -20.51 14.81 -0.85
N ASN A 132 -20.02 13.76 -0.21
CA ASN A 132 -18.57 13.46 -0.21
C ASN A 132 -17.97 13.53 -1.63
N PHE A 133 -16.99 14.41 -1.85
CA PHE A 133 -16.31 14.54 -3.14
C PHE A 133 -15.16 13.55 -3.21
N SER A 134 -15.18 12.65 -4.20
CA SER A 134 -14.15 11.62 -4.35
C SER A 134 -13.35 11.82 -5.64
N VAL A 135 -12.03 11.74 -5.54
CA VAL A 135 -11.08 11.72 -6.66
C VAL A 135 -10.39 10.37 -6.70
N TRP A 136 -10.45 9.73 -7.85
CA TRP A 136 -9.72 8.51 -8.17
C TRP A 136 -8.51 8.89 -9.01
N LEU A 137 -7.33 8.55 -8.51
CA LEU A 137 -6.05 8.82 -9.13
C LEU A 137 -5.37 7.48 -9.40
N TYR A 138 -5.16 7.18 -10.67
CA TYR A 138 -4.40 6.01 -11.10
C TYR A 138 -2.95 6.42 -11.24
N VAL A 139 -2.03 5.64 -10.66
CA VAL A 139 -0.60 5.94 -10.70
C VAL A 139 0.19 4.68 -11.00
N THR A 140 1.31 4.87 -11.69
CA THR A 140 2.26 3.80 -11.99
C THR A 140 3.58 4.05 -11.25
N PRO A 141 4.05 3.10 -10.42
CA PRO A 141 5.35 3.21 -9.76
C PRO A 141 6.52 3.14 -10.73
N THR A 142 7.44 4.09 -10.58
CA THR A 142 8.65 4.21 -11.38
C THR A 142 9.91 3.79 -10.64
N SER A 143 9.85 3.70 -9.30
CA SER A 143 10.97 3.30 -8.45
C SER A 143 10.56 2.26 -7.39
N PRO A 144 11.39 1.22 -7.13
CA PRO A 144 11.13 0.26 -6.07
C PRO A 144 11.51 0.83 -4.69
N GLY A 145 10.97 0.22 -3.62
CA GLY A 145 11.29 0.55 -2.23
C GLY A 145 10.18 1.30 -1.50
N LYS A 146 10.53 1.85 -0.33
CA LYS A 146 9.59 2.60 0.52
C LYS A 146 9.59 4.08 0.14
N SER A 147 8.41 4.62 -0.11
CA SER A 147 8.18 6.04 -0.38
C SER A 147 7.22 6.64 0.66
N ASN A 148 7.43 7.91 1.03
CA ASN A 148 6.56 8.64 1.95
C ASN A 148 5.85 9.76 1.19
N HIS A 149 4.53 9.71 1.19
CA HIS A 149 3.68 10.64 0.49
C HIS A 149 2.92 11.51 1.47
N SER A 150 2.48 12.63 0.94
CA SER A 150 1.74 13.59 1.71
C SER A 150 0.57 14.14 0.90
N LEU A 151 -0.58 14.31 1.54
CA LEU A 151 -1.81 14.76 0.91
C LEU A 151 -2.47 15.84 1.76
N GLN A 152 -2.85 16.94 1.13
CA GLN A 152 -3.49 18.06 1.80
C GLN A 152 -4.67 18.59 0.99
N LEU A 153 -5.68 19.13 1.67
CA LEU A 153 -6.83 19.81 1.09
C LEU A 153 -6.80 21.28 1.51
N ASN A 154 -6.83 22.22 0.56
CA ASN A 154 -6.99 23.67 0.84
C ASN A 154 -6.03 24.26 1.90
N GLY A 155 -4.83 23.70 2.09
CA GLY A 155 -3.88 24.15 3.13
C GLY A 155 -4.15 23.65 4.55
N GLU A 156 -5.14 22.76 4.74
CA GLU A 156 -5.50 22.15 6.02
C GLU A 156 -4.44 21.13 6.51
N PRO A 157 -4.58 20.49 7.69
CA PRO A 157 -3.63 19.51 8.16
C PRO A 157 -3.42 18.37 7.15
N GLU A 158 -2.15 18.13 6.87
CA GLU A 158 -1.68 17.15 5.89
C GLU A 158 -1.80 15.72 6.43
N ILE A 159 -2.17 14.80 5.54
CA ILE A 159 -2.10 13.35 5.76
C ILE A 159 -0.74 12.87 5.27
N ARG A 160 0.00 12.21 6.14
CA ARG A 160 1.24 11.50 5.77
C ARG A 160 1.00 10.01 5.73
N PHE A 161 1.44 9.38 4.66
CA PHE A 161 1.30 7.95 4.45
C PHE A 161 2.51 7.40 3.71
N TRP A 162 2.72 6.09 3.77
CA TRP A 162 3.85 5.43 3.10
C TRP A 162 3.36 4.27 2.25
N GLN A 163 4.09 4.00 1.18
CA GLN A 163 3.88 2.85 0.30
C GLN A 163 5.20 2.11 0.10
N PHE A 164 5.12 0.81 -0.16
CA PHE A 164 6.27 -0.02 -0.49
C PHE A 164 6.05 -0.69 -1.84
N ILE A 165 6.96 -0.46 -2.76
CA ILE A 165 6.91 -0.97 -4.13
C ILE A 165 7.91 -2.11 -4.27
N TYR A 166 7.40 -3.30 -4.57
CA TYR A 166 8.21 -4.46 -4.93
C TYR A 166 8.77 -4.31 -6.36
N PRO A 167 10.00 -4.76 -6.63
CA PRO A 167 10.57 -4.78 -7.97
C PRO A 167 9.81 -5.70 -8.94
#